data_AF-C7IWU8-F1
#
_entry.id   AF-C7IWU8-F1
#
_cell.length_a   1.000
_cell.length_b   1.000
_cell.length_c   1.000
_cell.angle_alpha   90.00
_cell.angle_beta   90.00
_cell.angle_gamma   90.00
#
_symmetry.space_group_name_H-M   'P 1'
#
loop_
_entity.id
_entity.type
_entity.pdbx_description
1 polymer ?
#
loop_
_entity_poly.entity_id
_entity_poly.type
_entity_poly.pdbx_seq_one_letter_code
_entity_poly.pdbx_strand_id
1 'polypeptide(L)' 'MANLIGYCCDSDERLLIAEFMPNDTLAKHLFH' A
#
# COMPACT_ATOMS: atom_id res chain seq x y z
N MET A 1 8.94 4.60 0.06
CA MET A 1 7.76 5.43 -0.27
C MET A 1 6.88 4.58 -1.17
N ALA A 2 5.61 4.38 -0.83
CA ALA A 2 4.69 3.62 -1.68
C ALA A 2 4.06 4.58 -2.70
N ASN A 3 4.05 4.20 -3.96
CA ASN A 3 3.44 5.01 -5.01
C ASN A 3 1.92 4.78 -5.03
N LEU A 4 1.15 5.84 -4.81
CA LEU A 4 -0.31 5.79 -4.86
C LEU A 4 -0.76 5.98 -6.31
N ILE A 5 -1.45 4.98 -6.84
CA ILE A 5 -1.98 5.00 -8.21
C ILE A 5 -3.38 5.62 -8.22
N GLY A 6 -4.17 5.38 -7.16
CA GLY A 6 -5.52 5.95 -7.05
C GLY A 6 -6.23 5.55 -5.77
N TYR A 7 -7.52 5.89 -5.70
CA TYR A 7 -8.38 5.55 -4.58
C TYR A 7 -9.82 5.33 -5.06
N CYS A 8 -10.57 4.54 -4.29
CA CYS A 8 -12.03 4.47 -4.39
C CYS A 8 -12.62 5.06 -3.10
N CYS A 9 -13.63 5.92 -3.24
CA CYS A 9 -14.34 6.51 -2.12
C CYS A 9 -15.82 6.57 -2.45
N ASP A 10 -16.43 5.40 -2.58
CA ASP A 10 -17.86 5.27 -2.86
C ASP A 10 -18.61 4.91 -1.57
N SER A 11 -19.53 5.79 -1.15
CA SER A 11 -20.27 5.66 0.10
C SER A 11 -19.32 5.38 1.30
N ASP A 12 -19.51 4.25 1.99
CA ASP A 12 -18.70 3.80 3.11
C ASP A 12 -17.47 2.97 2.68
N GLU A 13 -17.30 2.68 1.40
CA GLU A 13 -16.15 1.93 0.88
C GLU A 13 -14.98 2.86 0.54
N ARG A 14 -13.88 2.67 1.27
CA ARG A 14 -12.65 3.47 1.11
C ARG A 14 -11.48 2.55 0.82
N LEU A 15 -10.97 2.61 -0.41
CA LEU A 15 -9.85 1.79 -0.87
C LEU A 15 -8.74 2.68 -1.38
N LEU A 16 -7.49 2.28 -1.12
CA LEU A 16 -6.30 2.87 -1.71
C LEU A 16 -5.66 1.86 -2.66
N ILE A 17 -5.32 2.32 -3.86
CA ILE A 17 -4.67 1.51 -4.89
C ILE A 17 -3.23 2.01 -4.99
N ALA A 18 -2.28 1.14 -4.65
CA ALA A 18 -0.85 1.45 -4.69
C ALA A 18 -0.10 0.38 -5.49
N GLU A 19 1.14 0.69 -5.88
CA GLU A 19 2.02 -0.30 -6.50
C GLU A 19 2.23 -1.52 -5.59
N PHE A 20 2.20 -2.70 -6.20
CA PHE A 20 2.47 -3.94 -5.50
C PHE A 20 3.94 -4.05 -5.11
N MET A 21 4.20 -4.46 -3.87
CA MET A 21 5.55 -4.64 -3.32
C MET A 21 5.79 -6.13 -3.05
N PRO A 22 6.50 -6.85 -3.95
CA PRO A 22 6.67 -8.31 -3.82
C PRO A 22 7.58 -8.72 -2.65
N ASN A 23 8.43 -7.81 -2.18
CA ASN A 23 9.49 -8.09 -1.21
C ASN A 23 9.11 -7.65 0.21
N ASP A 24 7.85 -7.78 0.61
CA ASP A 24 7.36 -7.42 1.95
C ASP A 24 7.72 -5.97 2.39
N THR A 25 7.55 -5.68 3.69
CA THR A 25 7.89 -4.38 4.26
C THR A 25 9.39 -4.26 4.53
N LEU A 26 9.88 -3.01 4.54
CA LEU A 26 11.25 -2.71 4.92
C LEU A 26 11.56 -3.12 6.37
N ALA A 27 10.58 -2.99 7.28
CA ALA A 27 10.74 -3.35 8.68
C ALA A 27 11.13 -4.83 8.85
N LYS A 28 10.52 -5.72 8.05
CA LYS A 28 10.85 -7.15 8.03
C LYS A 28 12.32 -7.40 7.70
N HIS A 29 12.94 -6.55 6.88
CA HIS A 29 14.32 -6.74 6.41
C HIS A 29 15.35 -6.05 7.31
N LEU A 30 14.96 -4.99 8.02
CA LEU A 30 15.87 -4.16 8.82
C LEU A 30 15.85 -4.46 10.33
N PHE A 31 14.74 -4.96 10.88
CA PHE A 31 14.52 -5.06 12.32
C PHE A 31 14.19 -6.48 12.80
N HIS A 32 14.98 -7.47 12.34
CA HIS A 32 14.94 -8.83 12.91
C HIS A 32 15.24 -8.83 14.41
#